data_AF-A0A6A4ZB68-F1
#
_entry.id   AF-A0A6A4ZB68-F1
#
_cell.length_a   1.000
_cell.length_b   1.000
_cell.length_c   1.000
_cell.angle_alpha   90.00
_cell.angle_beta   90.00
_cell.angle_gamma   90.00
#
_symmetry.space_group_name_H-M   'P 1'
#
loop_
_entity.id
_entity.type
_entity.pdbx_description
1 polymer ?
#
loop_
_entity_poly.entity_id
_entity_poly.type
_entity_poly.pdbx_seq_one_letter_code
_entity_poly.pdbx_strand_id
1 'polypeptide(L)'
;MNLEPRGATFVDALEHIEPDESFGPARNIGAVRPANLTWGEFHTLKIDVGVSRGWTLLDPKAILWATFPGVAYILCIYISPHFEMCQYKLHSVEPPGGIVGVAPQDVAPIDINDATVVTMDSRRLLALPTHVPLPLGFANPNVQFQLQPLVLDTIASDQRNG
;
A
#
# COMPACT_ATOMS: atom_id res chain seq x y z
N MET A 1 -2.30 2.82 18.53
CA MET A 1 -1.97 2.95 17.09
C MET A 1 -3.15 2.36 16.32
N ASN A 2 -3.72 3.06 15.33
CA ASN A 2 -4.98 2.65 14.67
C ASN A 2 -4.77 1.89 13.34
N LEU A 3 -3.64 2.17 12.69
CA LEU A 3 -3.13 1.44 11.53
C LEU A 3 -1.84 0.76 11.97
N GLU A 4 -1.77 -0.56 11.88
CA GLU A 4 -0.66 -1.34 12.42
C GLU A 4 0.23 -1.85 11.27
N PRO A 5 1.56 -1.72 11.37
CA PRO A 5 2.47 -2.35 10.44
C PRO A 5 2.35 -3.86 10.60
N ARG A 6 2.18 -4.53 9.47
CA ARG A 6 2.17 -5.98 9.38
C ARG A 6 3.24 -6.30 8.36
N GLY A 7 4.32 -6.94 8.81
CA GLY A 7 5.40 -7.39 7.93
C GLY A 7 4.88 -8.41 6.91
N ALA A 8 5.79 -9.19 6.32
CA ALA A 8 5.42 -10.30 5.47
C ALA A 8 4.47 -11.25 6.23
N THR A 9 3.21 -11.27 5.81
CA THR A 9 2.15 -12.08 6.41
C THR A 9 1.43 -12.77 5.26
N PHE A 10 1.51 -14.09 5.30
CA PHE A 10 1.02 -14.99 4.26
C PHE A 10 -0.50 -15.08 4.32
N VAL A 11 -1.14 -15.20 3.15
CA VAL A 11 -2.52 -15.68 3.07
C VAL A 11 -2.44 -17.04 2.41
N ASP A 12 -2.72 -18.10 3.17
CA ASP A 12 -2.57 -19.51 2.76
C ASP A 12 -3.33 -19.90 1.47
N ALA A 13 -4.24 -19.04 0.99
CA ALA A 13 -5.09 -19.26 -0.18
C ALA A 13 -4.62 -18.57 -1.48
N LEU A 14 -3.51 -17.82 -1.46
CA LEU A 14 -3.01 -17.05 -2.61
C LEU A 14 -1.52 -17.34 -2.86
N GLU A 15 -1.03 -17.05 -4.08
CA GLU A 15 0.39 -17.25 -4.44
C GLU A 15 1.32 -16.61 -3.39
N HIS A 16 2.46 -17.25 -3.11
CA HIS A 16 3.47 -16.77 -2.16
C HIS A 16 4.16 -15.51 -2.71
N ILE A 17 3.48 -14.37 -2.58
CA ILE A 17 4.03 -13.06 -2.84
C ILE A 17 4.12 -12.29 -1.52
N GLU A 18 5.24 -11.59 -1.32
CA GLU A 18 5.49 -10.75 -0.14
C GLU A 18 5.57 -9.28 -0.57
N PRO A 19 4.85 -8.37 0.12
CA PRO A 19 5.05 -6.94 -0.04
C PRO A 19 6.27 -6.52 0.78
N ASP A 20 6.92 -5.43 0.38
CA ASP A 20 7.98 -4.83 1.19
C ASP A 20 7.41 -4.31 2.51
N GLU A 21 6.21 -3.72 2.49
CA GLU A 21 5.44 -3.41 3.69
C GLU A 21 3.92 -3.60 3.49
N SER A 22 3.22 -3.89 4.59
CA SER A 22 1.77 -3.88 4.59
C SER A 22 1.17 -3.33 5.87
N PHE A 23 -0.03 -2.79 5.75
CA PHE A 23 -0.72 -2.16 6.87
C PHE A 23 -2.18 -2.61 6.90
N GLY A 24 -2.69 -2.74 8.12
CA GLY A 24 -4.09 -3.08 8.33
C GLY A 24 -4.66 -2.38 9.56
N PRO A 25 -5.99 -2.31 9.68
CA PRO A 25 -6.62 -1.72 10.84
C PRO A 25 -6.36 -2.53 12.10
N ALA A 26 -6.29 -1.83 13.23
CA ALA A 26 -6.28 -2.45 14.55
C ALA A 26 -7.63 -3.14 14.86
N ARG A 27 -7.62 -4.22 15.65
CA ARG A 27 -8.81 -5.06 15.91
C ARG A 27 -9.99 -4.31 16.56
N ASN A 28 -9.71 -3.31 17.39
CA ASN A 28 -10.69 -2.74 18.32
C ASN A 28 -11.22 -1.36 17.90
N ILE A 29 -11.09 -0.99 16.62
CA ILE A 29 -11.53 0.33 16.12
C ILE A 29 -12.87 0.29 15.37
N GLY A 30 -13.51 -0.89 15.29
CA GLY A 30 -14.76 -1.09 14.54
C GLY A 30 -14.57 -1.38 13.04
N ALA A 31 -13.37 -1.78 12.64
CA ALA A 31 -13.08 -2.21 11.27
C ALA A 31 -13.82 -3.51 10.91
N VAL A 32 -14.28 -3.61 9.66
CA VAL A 32 -14.91 -4.82 9.15
C VAL A 32 -13.89 -5.65 8.39
N ARG A 33 -13.46 -6.73 9.02
CA ARG A 33 -12.53 -7.70 8.44
C ARG A 33 -13.28 -8.70 7.54
N PRO A 34 -12.72 -9.08 6.38
CA PRO A 34 -13.20 -10.23 5.62
C PRO A 34 -13.34 -11.49 6.49
N ALA A 35 -14.39 -12.29 6.24
CA ALA A 35 -14.75 -13.42 7.09
C ALA A 35 -13.66 -14.51 7.11
N ASN A 36 -13.02 -14.74 5.97
CA ASN A 36 -11.93 -15.69 5.78
C ASN A 36 -10.55 -15.18 6.23
N LEU A 37 -10.45 -13.90 6.64
CA LEU A 37 -9.29 -13.26 7.26
C LEU A 37 -8.95 -13.89 8.62
N THR A 38 -7.71 -13.96 9.09
CA THR A 38 -7.38 -13.64 10.49
C THR A 38 -7.13 -12.14 10.62
N TRP A 39 -7.11 -11.61 11.85
CA TRP A 39 -6.70 -10.20 12.00
C TRP A 39 -5.27 -10.01 11.53
N GLY A 40 -4.35 -10.95 11.81
CA GLY A 40 -2.94 -10.96 11.38
C GLY A 40 -2.75 -10.74 9.89
N GLU A 41 -3.65 -11.32 9.08
CA GLU A 41 -3.59 -11.34 7.62
C GLU A 41 -4.37 -10.20 6.95
N PHE A 42 -5.14 -9.43 7.73
CA PHE A 42 -6.01 -8.39 7.19
C PHE A 42 -5.23 -7.11 6.92
N HIS A 43 -4.97 -6.87 5.63
CA HIS A 43 -4.27 -5.69 5.12
C HIS A 43 -5.18 -4.87 4.23
N THR A 44 -5.21 -3.56 4.48
CA THR A 44 -5.92 -2.59 3.64
C THR A 44 -4.97 -1.83 2.72
N LEU A 45 -3.67 -1.81 3.05
CA LEU A 45 -2.61 -1.21 2.23
C LEU A 45 -1.48 -2.21 2.00
N LYS A 46 -1.07 -2.33 0.73
CA LYS A 46 0.15 -3.02 0.29
C LYS A 46 1.13 -2.02 -0.31
N ILE A 47 2.41 -2.14 0.06
CA ILE A 47 3.49 -1.33 -0.48
C ILE A 47 4.54 -2.27 -1.08
N ASP A 48 4.90 -2.01 -2.34
CA ASP A 48 6.04 -2.66 -3.00
C ASP A 48 7.02 -1.58 -3.48
N VAL A 49 8.31 -1.80 -3.21
CA VAL A 49 9.42 -0.95 -3.60
C VAL A 49 10.35 -1.74 -4.52
N GLY A 50 10.29 -1.42 -5.82
CA GLY A 50 11.18 -2.01 -6.83
C GLY A 50 12.46 -1.21 -6.96
N VAL A 51 13.54 -1.59 -6.27
CA VAL A 51 14.90 -1.08 -6.54
C VAL A 51 15.47 -1.83 -7.74
N SER A 52 15.79 -1.13 -8.82
CA SER A 52 16.28 -1.70 -10.09
C SER A 52 15.32 -2.68 -10.79
N ARG A 53 14.14 -2.97 -10.20
CA ARG A 53 13.06 -3.75 -10.80
C ARG A 53 12.01 -2.79 -11.33
N GLY A 54 11.88 -2.72 -12.65
CA GLY A 54 10.99 -1.77 -13.32
C GLY A 54 9.49 -2.09 -13.19
N TRP A 55 8.68 -1.23 -13.81
CA TRP A 55 7.21 -1.34 -13.83
C TRP A 55 6.68 -2.68 -14.36
N THR A 56 7.43 -3.36 -15.23
CA THR A 56 7.08 -4.70 -15.75
C THR A 56 6.96 -5.77 -14.66
N LEU A 57 7.54 -5.56 -13.48
CA LEU A 57 7.39 -6.44 -12.32
C LEU A 57 6.39 -5.89 -11.29
N LEU A 58 6.36 -4.57 -11.10
CA LEU A 58 5.46 -3.93 -10.13
C LEU A 58 4.00 -3.96 -10.59
N ASP A 59 3.72 -3.74 -11.88
CA ASP A 59 2.36 -3.69 -12.41
C ASP A 59 1.62 -5.03 -12.26
N PRO A 60 2.21 -6.20 -12.62
CA PRO A 60 1.56 -7.50 -12.36
C PRO A 60 1.36 -7.79 -10.87
N LYS A 61 2.32 -7.40 -10.01
CA LYS A 61 2.17 -7.54 -8.55
C LYS A 61 0.99 -6.73 -8.02
N ALA A 62 0.80 -5.50 -8.49
CA ALA A 62 -0.36 -4.69 -8.11
C ALA A 62 -1.68 -5.37 -8.50
N ILE A 63 -1.76 -5.95 -9.70
CA ILE A 63 -2.94 -6.71 -10.12
C ILE A 63 -3.21 -7.88 -9.16
N LEU A 64 -2.16 -8.63 -8.78
CA LEU A 64 -2.29 -9.76 -7.86
C LEU A 64 -2.72 -9.29 -6.46
N TRP A 65 -2.14 -8.22 -5.92
CA TRP A 65 -2.56 -7.65 -4.64
C TRP A 65 -4.03 -7.24 -4.63
N ALA A 66 -4.55 -6.74 -5.74
CA ALA A 66 -5.95 -6.32 -5.83
C ALA A 66 -6.94 -7.49 -5.70
N THR A 67 -6.47 -8.75 -5.81
CA THR A 67 -7.28 -9.95 -5.57
C THR A 67 -7.35 -10.34 -4.08
N PHE A 68 -6.47 -9.79 -3.24
CA PHE A 68 -6.44 -10.12 -1.81
C PHE A 68 -7.64 -9.46 -1.10
N PRO A 69 -8.44 -10.25 -0.35
CA PRO A 69 -9.61 -9.70 0.34
C PRO A 69 -9.23 -8.58 1.32
N GLY A 70 -9.93 -7.45 1.21
CA GLY A 70 -9.78 -6.33 2.15
C GLY A 70 -8.72 -5.30 1.77
N VAL A 71 -7.91 -5.55 0.73
CA VAL A 71 -7.01 -4.53 0.19
C VAL A 71 -7.83 -3.38 -0.39
N ALA A 72 -7.52 -2.15 0.03
CA ALA A 72 -8.16 -0.92 -0.43
C ALA A 72 -7.21 -0.06 -1.27
N TYR A 73 -5.90 -0.13 -0.99
CA TYR A 73 -4.86 0.61 -1.68
C TYR A 73 -3.61 -0.24 -1.92
N ILE A 74 -2.97 0.03 -3.05
CA ILE A 74 -1.67 -0.54 -3.41
C ILE A 74 -0.77 0.62 -3.84
N LEU A 75 0.36 0.79 -3.17
CA LEU A 75 1.37 1.78 -3.51
C LEU A 75 2.61 1.07 -4.05
N CYS A 76 2.93 1.32 -5.32
CA CYS A 76 4.15 0.81 -5.95
C CYS A 76 5.13 1.96 -6.11
N ILE A 77 6.36 1.78 -5.64
CA ILE A 77 7.45 2.74 -5.74
C ILE A 77 8.55 2.10 -6.59
N TYR A 78 8.93 2.78 -7.66
CA TYR A 78 10.08 2.41 -8.47
C TYR A 78 11.25 3.31 -8.12
N ILE A 79 12.42 2.70 -7.91
CA ILE A 79 13.69 3.40 -7.74
C ILE A 79 14.66 2.87 -8.79
N SER A 80 15.17 3.76 -9.65
CA SER A 80 16.06 3.38 -10.74
C SER A 80 17.38 2.82 -10.22
N PRO A 81 18.09 2.02 -11.03
CA PRO A 81 19.51 1.76 -10.79
C PRO A 81 20.25 3.09 -10.55
N HIS A 82 21.16 3.10 -9.59
CA HIS A 82 21.94 4.28 -9.18
C HIS A 82 21.14 5.44 -8.57
N PHE A 83 19.85 5.24 -8.25
CA PHE A 83 19.02 6.19 -7.49
C PHE A 83 18.77 7.55 -8.17
N GLU A 84 18.89 7.60 -9.50
CA GLU A 84 18.72 8.83 -10.29
C GLU A 84 17.25 9.23 -10.46
N MET A 85 16.34 8.26 -10.43
CA MET A 85 14.91 8.46 -10.63
C MET A 85 14.11 7.65 -9.61
N CYS A 86 13.13 8.30 -9.01
CA CYS A 86 12.16 7.68 -8.12
C CYS A 86 10.76 8.04 -8.58
N GLN A 87 9.90 7.03 -8.74
CA GLN A 87 8.55 7.19 -9.25
C GLN A 87 7.56 6.37 -8.43
N TYR A 88 6.28 6.72 -8.47
CA TYR A 88 5.24 5.92 -7.85
C TYR A 88 4.00 5.77 -8.73
N LYS A 89 3.22 4.73 -8.42
CA LYS A 89 1.82 4.56 -8.81
C LYS A 89 1.01 4.22 -7.57
N LEU A 90 -0.13 4.87 -7.41
CA LEU A 90 -1.12 4.54 -6.38
C LEU A 90 -2.35 3.94 -7.07
N HIS A 91 -2.74 2.76 -6.64
CA HIS A 91 -3.95 2.09 -7.10
C HIS A 91 -4.97 1.98 -5.98
N SER A 92 -6.24 2.19 -6.33
CA SER A 92 -7.37 1.99 -5.44
C SER A 92 -8.09 0.70 -5.81
N VAL A 93 -8.52 -0.06 -4.81
CA VAL A 93 -9.16 -1.37 -4.96
C VAL A 93 -10.56 -1.33 -4.35
N GLU A 94 -11.56 -1.86 -5.07
CA GLU A 94 -12.94 -1.97 -4.57
C GLU A 94 -13.33 -3.42 -4.35
N PRO A 95 -14.15 -3.74 -3.32
CA PRO A 95 -14.68 -5.09 -3.12
C PRO A 95 -15.53 -5.55 -4.32
N PRO A 96 -15.51 -6.86 -4.69
CA PRO A 96 -14.83 -7.97 -4.03
C PRO A 96 -13.33 -8.12 -4.37
N GLY A 97 -12.76 -7.18 -5.11
CA GLY A 97 -11.38 -7.17 -5.58
C GLY A 97 -11.28 -6.47 -6.94
N GLY A 98 -10.08 -6.00 -7.29
CA GLY A 98 -9.79 -5.35 -8.57
C GLY A 98 -9.49 -3.86 -8.46
N ILE A 99 -8.55 -3.41 -9.30
CA ILE A 99 -8.13 -2.01 -9.37
C ILE A 99 -9.21 -1.19 -10.07
N VAL A 100 -9.56 -0.06 -9.47
CA VAL A 100 -10.51 0.90 -10.04
C VAL A 100 -9.81 1.80 -11.05
N GLY A 101 -10.48 2.04 -12.17
CA GLY A 101 -10.01 2.96 -13.20
C GLY A 101 -9.15 2.25 -14.21
N VAL A 102 -7.93 2.74 -14.40
CA VAL A 102 -7.01 2.32 -15.46
C VAL A 102 -6.14 1.14 -14.97
N ALA A 103 -5.88 0.17 -15.85
CA ALA A 103 -5.00 -0.96 -15.53
C ALA A 103 -3.58 -0.47 -15.19
N PRO A 104 -2.85 -1.11 -14.26
CA PRO A 104 -1.54 -0.61 -13.80
C PRO A 104 -0.54 -0.29 -14.92
N GLN A 105 -0.48 -1.14 -15.95
CA GLN A 105 0.39 -0.95 -17.12
C GLN A 105 0.11 0.33 -17.92
N ASP A 106 -1.11 0.85 -17.85
CA ASP A 106 -1.58 2.02 -18.60
C ASP A 106 -1.61 3.28 -17.71
N VAL A 107 -1.36 3.14 -16.40
CA VAL A 107 -1.18 4.28 -15.49
C VAL A 107 0.22 4.84 -15.67
N ALA A 108 0.31 6.12 -16.05
CA ALA A 108 1.58 6.82 -16.13
C ALA A 108 2.20 6.96 -14.72
N PRO A 109 3.47 6.58 -14.52
CA PRO A 109 4.14 6.78 -13.25
C PRO A 109 4.36 8.28 -12.96
N ILE A 110 4.34 8.64 -11.68
CA ILE A 110 4.54 10.01 -11.22
C ILE A 110 5.92 10.13 -10.55
N ASP A 111 6.72 11.12 -10.94
CA ASP A 111 8.01 11.39 -10.32
C ASP A 111 7.85 11.81 -8.85
N ILE A 112 8.70 11.25 -7.99
CA ILE A 112 8.76 11.59 -6.57
C ILE A 112 9.73 12.75 -6.38
N ASN A 113 9.24 13.83 -5.80
CA ASN A 113 10.01 14.98 -5.34
C ASN A 113 9.57 15.38 -3.92
N ASP A 114 10.10 16.50 -3.43
CA ASP A 114 9.87 17.04 -2.09
C ASP A 114 8.43 17.52 -1.83
N ALA A 115 7.66 17.75 -2.89
CA ALA A 115 6.25 18.10 -2.81
C ALA A 115 5.31 16.90 -3.01
N THR A 116 5.83 15.70 -3.28
CA THR A 116 5.03 14.51 -3.58
C THR A 116 4.31 13.96 -2.34
N VAL A 117 3.04 14.35 -2.20
CA VAL A 117 2.11 13.85 -1.18
C VAL A 117 1.25 12.72 -1.74
N VAL A 118 1.23 11.57 -1.06
CA VAL A 118 0.23 10.52 -1.31
C VAL A 118 -0.96 10.74 -0.40
N THR A 119 -2.17 10.70 -0.96
CA THR A 119 -3.43 10.90 -0.24
C THR A 119 -4.31 9.64 -0.36
N MET A 120 -4.81 9.14 0.78
CA MET A 120 -5.73 8.00 0.84
C MET A 120 -6.93 8.34 1.74
N ASP A 121 -8.10 7.79 1.43
CA ASP A 121 -9.27 7.94 2.28
C ASP A 121 -9.07 7.17 3.60
N SER A 122 -9.27 7.87 4.71
CA SER A 122 -8.98 7.34 6.04
C SER A 122 -9.90 6.20 6.44
N ARG A 123 -11.17 6.26 6.00
CA ARG A 123 -12.17 5.23 6.34
C ARG A 123 -11.92 3.95 5.57
N ARG A 124 -11.59 4.06 4.29
CA ARG A 124 -11.19 2.93 3.44
C ARG A 124 -9.91 2.29 3.96
N LEU A 125 -8.91 3.11 4.30
CA LEU A 125 -7.65 2.61 4.88
C LEU A 125 -7.86 1.88 6.21
N LEU A 126 -8.84 2.29 7.03
CA LEU A 126 -9.17 1.62 8.29
C LEU A 126 -10.29 0.56 8.14
N ALA A 127 -10.77 0.29 6.92
CA ALA A 127 -11.93 -0.58 6.65
C ALA A 127 -13.14 -0.31 7.56
N LEU A 128 -13.42 0.97 7.81
CA LEU A 128 -14.50 1.40 8.69
C LEU A 128 -15.81 1.53 7.92
N PRO A 129 -16.92 0.99 8.44
CA PRO A 129 -18.25 1.33 7.97
C PRO A 129 -18.53 2.83 8.07
N THR A 130 -19.41 3.34 7.21
CA THR A 130 -19.78 4.76 7.16
C THR A 130 -20.33 5.32 8.49
N HIS A 131 -21.03 4.48 9.26
CA HIS A 131 -21.63 4.86 10.54
C HIS A 131 -20.68 4.80 11.74
N VAL A 132 -19.51 4.15 11.60
CA VAL A 132 -18.52 4.09 12.67
C VAL A 132 -17.71 5.39 12.64
N PRO A 133 -17.56 6.12 13.77
CA PRO A 133 -16.73 7.33 13.79
C PRO A 133 -15.26 6.98 13.51
N LEU A 134 -14.55 7.90 12.85
CA LEU A 134 -13.09 7.77 12.75
C LEU A 134 -12.47 7.85 14.16
N PRO A 135 -11.42 7.05 14.46
CA PRO A 135 -10.72 7.12 15.73
C PRO A 135 -10.22 8.54 16.02
N LEU A 136 -10.32 8.97 17.28
CA LEU A 136 -9.86 10.30 17.69
C LEU A 136 -8.36 10.48 17.35
N GLY A 137 -8.03 11.61 16.74
CA GLY A 137 -6.66 11.94 16.33
C GLY A 137 -6.17 11.22 15.06
N PHE A 138 -7.00 10.37 14.44
CA PHE A 138 -6.70 9.87 13.08
C PHE A 138 -7.07 10.92 12.04
N ALA A 139 -6.36 10.92 10.91
CA ALA A 139 -6.59 11.91 9.86
C ALA A 139 -8.04 11.83 9.32
N ASN A 140 -8.62 12.98 8.98
CA ASN A 140 -10.01 13.08 8.54
C ASN A 140 -10.16 14.24 7.53
N PRO A 141 -10.65 14.00 6.30
CA PRO A 141 -11.09 12.70 5.77
C PRO A 141 -9.93 11.84 5.25
N ASN A 142 -8.74 12.39 5.03
CA ASN A 142 -7.67 11.71 4.32
C ASN A 142 -6.39 11.60 5.13
N VAL A 143 -5.71 10.47 5.00
CA VAL A 143 -4.31 10.30 5.40
C VAL A 143 -3.43 10.86 4.30
N GLN A 144 -2.44 11.66 4.68
CA GLN A 144 -1.44 12.22 3.78
C GLN A 144 -0.04 11.93 4.32
N PHE A 145 0.86 11.50 3.45
CA PHE A 145 2.28 11.34 3.79
C PHE A 145 3.18 11.66 2.60
N GLN A 146 4.38 12.12 2.92
CA GLN A 146 5.42 12.45 1.95
C GLN A 146 6.19 11.17 1.58
N LEU A 147 6.44 10.95 0.29
CA LEU A 147 7.23 9.80 -0.17
C LEU A 147 8.73 10.02 -0.12
N GLN A 148 9.20 11.27 -0.25
CA GLN A 148 10.63 11.54 -0.34
C GLN A 148 11.42 11.04 0.88
N PRO A 149 10.99 11.23 2.13
CA PRO A 149 11.73 10.70 3.29
C PRO A 149 11.87 9.18 3.24
N LEU A 150 10.80 8.47 2.88
CA LEU A 150 10.81 7.01 2.74
C LEU A 150 11.83 6.56 1.68
N VAL A 151 11.81 7.21 0.52
CA VAL A 151 12.74 6.91 -0.58
C VAL A 151 14.18 7.13 -0.15
N LEU A 152 14.48 8.24 0.52
CA LEU A 152 15.83 8.54 1.02
C LEU A 152 16.30 7.50 2.05
N ASP A 153 15.41 7.06 2.95
CA ASP A 153 15.73 6.01 3.93
C ASP A 153 15.99 4.65 3.26
N THR A 154 15.23 4.30 2.22
CA THR A 154 15.46 3.09 1.41
C THR A 154 16.82 3.15 0.71
N ILE A 155 17.13 4.26 0.02
CA ILE A 155 18.42 4.46 -0.66
C ILE A 155 19.58 4.35 0.33
N ALA A 156 19.49 5.04 1.46
CA ALA A 156 20.52 5.01 2.49
C ALA A 156 20.71 3.61 3.09
N SER A 157 19.65 2.80 3.17
CA SER A 157 19.71 1.42 3.65
C SER A 157 20.35 0.48 2.63
N ASP A 158 20.03 0.64 1.34
CA ASP A 158 20.62 -0.14 0.26
C ASP A 158 22.13 0.12 0.13
N GLN A 159 22.54 1.39 0.19
CA GLN A 159 23.95 1.80 0.16
C GLN A 159 24.78 1.32 1.36
N ARG A 160 24.17 0.97 2.48
CA ARG A 160 24.87 0.39 3.64
C ARG A 160 25.07 -1.14 3.53
N ASN A 161 24.25 -1.80 2.72
CA ASN A 161 24.19 -3.25 2.62
C ASN A 161 24.88 -3.81 1.37
N GLY A 162 25.23 -2.96 0.40
CA GLY A 162 26.06 -3.27 -0.77
C GLY A 162 27.54 -3.06 -0.51
#